data_AF-A0A1H3LGS8-F1
#
_entry.id   AF-A0A1H3LGS8-F1
#
_cell.length_a   1.000
_cell.length_b   1.000
_cell.length_c   1.000
_cell.angle_alpha   90.00
_cell.angle_beta   90.00
_cell.angle_gamma   90.00
#
_symmetry.space_group_name_H-M   'P 1'
#
loop_
_entity.id
_entity.type
_entity.pdbx_description
1 polymer ?
#
loop_
_entity_poly.entity_id
_entity_poly.type
_entity_poly.pdbx_seq_one_letter_code
_entity_poly.pdbx_strand_id
1 'polypeptide(L)'
;MDDITYRNISEEKQGTKGAVSPMKMNGLPSTQLPKPSGLPGSVRGTVTSGDGKFVVTTLDDATRFDHKENEVYLAVSARTPYNRYPLPLMSLSAIQKRSSEIIYDNILQPRIDSNLGYHYGAAVSDVESGDELTITIDALPQTARHEGYETAFFEMPEMTLKL
;
A
#
# COMPACT_ATOMS: atom_id res chain seq x y z
N MET A 1 25.21 -29.93 16.48
CA MET A 1 24.92 -28.70 15.72
C MET A 1 23.99 -29.14 14.62
N ASP A 2 22.71 -28.80 14.75
CA ASP A 2 21.70 -29.22 13.79
C ASP A 2 22.01 -28.63 12.41
N ASP A 3 21.85 -29.46 11.39
CA ASP A 3 22.15 -29.16 10.00
C ASP A 3 21.12 -28.15 9.48
N ILE A 4 21.50 -26.87 9.39
CA ILE A 4 20.60 -25.81 8.91
C ILE A 4 20.50 -25.97 7.40
N THR A 5 19.34 -26.40 6.92
CA THR A 5 19.07 -26.50 5.48
C THR A 5 19.01 -25.11 4.85
N TYR A 6 19.93 -24.80 3.95
CA TYR A 6 19.91 -23.59 3.14
C TYR A 6 19.69 -23.93 1.67
N ARG A 7 19.14 -22.98 0.91
CA ARG A 7 19.00 -23.09 -0.54
C ARG A 7 19.65 -21.88 -1.20
N ASN A 8 20.59 -22.12 -2.09
CA ASN A 8 21.17 -21.06 -2.91
C ASN A 8 20.20 -20.61 -4.02
N ILE A 9 20.16 -19.31 -4.27
CA ILE A 9 19.52 -18.74 -5.46
C ILE A 9 20.43 -19.06 -6.66
N SER A 10 19.84 -19.54 -7.76
CA SER A 10 20.57 -19.84 -9.00
C SER A 10 21.29 -18.59 -9.52
N GLU A 11 22.48 -18.74 -10.10
CA GLU A 11 23.28 -17.63 -10.65
C GLU A 11 22.47 -16.73 -11.58
N GLU A 12 21.64 -17.32 -12.45
CA GLU A 12 20.75 -16.58 -13.37
C GLU A 12 19.75 -15.64 -12.68
N LYS A 13 19.43 -15.88 -11.40
CA LYS A 13 18.49 -15.08 -10.62
C LYS A 13 19.19 -14.12 -9.66
N GLN A 14 20.48 -14.33 -9.39
CA GLN A 14 21.23 -13.44 -8.52
C GLN A 14 21.32 -12.05 -9.17
N GLY A 15 21.05 -11.00 -8.39
CA GLY A 15 21.02 -9.62 -8.88
C GLY A 15 19.81 -9.25 -9.73
N THR A 16 18.88 -10.17 -10.02
CA THR A 16 17.62 -9.83 -10.69
C THR A 16 16.60 -9.25 -9.71
N LYS A 17 15.79 -8.29 -10.16
CA LYS A 17 14.73 -7.71 -9.32
C LYS A 17 13.71 -8.80 -8.93
N GLY A 18 13.53 -9.00 -7.63
CA GLY A 18 12.65 -10.03 -7.11
C GLY A 18 12.78 -10.13 -5.59
N ALA A 19 11.93 -10.93 -4.98
CA ALA A 19 12.09 -11.33 -3.59
C ALA A 19 11.80 -12.83 -3.47
N VAL A 20 12.46 -13.49 -2.53
CA VAL A 20 12.16 -14.87 -2.20
C VAL A 20 10.72 -15.00 -1.72
N SER A 21 10.04 -16.07 -2.13
CA SER A 21 8.69 -16.34 -1.64
C SER A 21 8.74 -16.61 -0.14
N PRO A 22 7.83 -16.02 0.66
CA PRO A 22 7.75 -16.30 2.08
C PRO A 22 7.57 -17.78 2.34
N MET A 23 8.26 -18.30 3.35
CA MET A 23 7.95 -19.62 3.87
C MET A 23 6.52 -19.62 4.40
N LYS A 24 5.71 -20.57 3.91
CA LYS A 24 4.36 -20.78 4.40
C LYS A 24 4.40 -21.80 5.51
N MET A 25 3.94 -21.42 6.69
CA MET A 25 3.68 -22.34 7.79
C MET A 25 2.17 -22.52 7.91
N ASN A 26 1.70 -23.75 7.76
CA ASN A 26 0.27 -24.05 7.90
C ASN A 26 -0.21 -23.66 9.30
N GLY A 27 -1.35 -22.96 9.35
CA GLY A 27 -1.98 -22.56 10.61
C GLY A 27 -1.44 -21.26 11.24
N LEU A 28 -0.42 -20.62 10.65
CA LEU A 28 0.07 -19.32 11.13
C LEU A 28 -0.45 -18.16 10.27
N PRO A 29 -0.86 -17.04 10.89
CA PRO A 29 -1.27 -15.86 10.17
C PRO A 29 -0.09 -15.27 9.38
N SER A 30 -0.38 -14.82 8.17
CA SER A 30 0.58 -14.15 7.30
C SER A 30 0.40 -12.64 7.42
N THR A 31 1.49 -11.90 7.44
CA THR A 31 1.49 -10.43 7.37
C THR A 31 1.31 -9.91 5.94
N GLN A 32 1.08 -10.79 4.97
CA GLN A 32 0.81 -10.39 3.59
C GLN A 32 -0.54 -9.68 3.48
N LEU A 33 -0.54 -8.52 2.86
CA LEU A 33 -1.76 -7.79 2.55
C LEU A 33 -2.62 -8.55 1.53
N PRO A 34 -3.96 -8.36 1.58
CA PRO A 34 -4.88 -8.93 0.60
C PRO A 34 -4.46 -8.61 -0.83
N LYS A 35 -4.78 -9.49 -1.77
CA LYS A 35 -4.66 -9.15 -3.21
C LYS A 35 -5.57 -7.96 -3.52
N PRO A 36 -5.25 -7.12 -4.53
CA PRO A 36 -6.13 -6.01 -4.92
C PRO A 36 -7.58 -6.45 -5.11
N SER A 37 -7.81 -7.55 -5.83
CA SER A 37 -9.15 -8.13 -6.06
C SER A 37 -9.86 -8.68 -4.82
N GLY A 38 -9.20 -8.69 -3.66
CA GLY A 38 -9.77 -9.09 -2.37
C GLY A 38 -9.87 -7.94 -1.37
N LEU A 39 -9.55 -6.71 -1.77
CA LEU A 39 -9.80 -5.53 -0.94
C LEU A 39 -11.29 -5.20 -0.95
N PRO A 40 -11.87 -4.75 0.18
CA PRO A 40 -13.24 -4.27 0.22
C PRO A 40 -13.41 -2.96 -0.56
N GLY A 41 -14.65 -2.69 -0.95
CA GLY A 41 -15.03 -1.48 -1.68
C GLY A 41 -14.67 -1.54 -3.16
N SER A 42 -14.44 -0.37 -3.73
CA SER A 42 -14.12 -0.19 -5.14
C SER A 42 -12.63 0.07 -5.31
N VAL A 43 -11.90 -0.90 -5.86
CA VAL A 43 -10.47 -0.75 -6.17
C VAL A 43 -10.34 0.21 -7.36
N ARG A 44 -9.74 1.37 -7.11
CA ARG A 44 -9.58 2.45 -8.10
C ARG A 44 -8.37 2.25 -8.99
N GLY A 45 -7.32 1.62 -8.47
CA GLY A 45 -6.15 1.32 -9.28
C GLY A 45 -4.92 0.99 -8.44
N THR A 46 -3.79 0.91 -9.12
CA THR A 46 -2.47 0.72 -8.51
C THR A 46 -1.46 1.63 -9.17
N VAL A 47 -0.73 2.37 -8.35
CA VAL A 47 0.41 3.20 -8.77
C VAL A 47 1.68 2.73 -8.08
N THR A 48 2.83 3.16 -8.58
CA THR A 48 4.14 2.71 -8.10
C THR A 48 5.07 3.88 -7.83
N SER A 49 5.85 3.77 -6.75
CA SER A 49 6.90 4.74 -6.41
C SER A 49 8.04 4.03 -5.68
N GLY A 50 9.30 4.24 -6.09
CA GLY A 50 10.49 3.63 -5.49
C GLY A 50 10.42 2.11 -5.27
N ASP A 51 9.91 1.37 -6.25
CA ASP A 51 9.57 -0.08 -6.21
C ASP A 51 8.36 -0.47 -5.32
N GLY A 52 7.81 0.45 -4.54
CA GLY A 52 6.56 0.24 -3.79
C GLY A 52 5.34 0.23 -4.69
N LYS A 53 4.36 -0.61 -4.37
CA LYS A 53 3.03 -0.61 -4.98
C LYS A 53 2.02 0.01 -4.02
N PHE A 54 1.14 0.84 -4.54
CA PHE A 54 0.10 1.52 -3.76
C PHE A 54 -1.24 1.24 -4.40
N VAL A 55 -2.02 0.39 -3.75
CA VAL A 55 -3.35 0.02 -4.22
C VAL A 55 -4.36 0.94 -3.56
N VAL A 56 -5.13 1.67 -4.36
CA VAL A 56 -6.15 2.59 -3.88
C VAL A 56 -7.51 1.90 -3.95
N THR A 57 -8.25 1.90 -2.84
CA THR A 57 -9.64 1.45 -2.77
C THR A 57 -10.49 2.46 -2.01
N THR A 58 -11.76 2.56 -2.38
CA THR A 58 -12.72 3.45 -1.72
C THR A 58 -13.89 2.66 -1.16
N LEU A 59 -14.33 2.97 0.06
CA LEU A 59 -15.52 2.40 0.68
C LEU A 59 -16.55 3.51 0.86
N ASP A 60 -17.81 3.26 0.51
CA ASP A 60 -18.88 4.27 0.54
C ASP A 60 -19.31 4.67 1.97
N ASP A 61 -18.72 4.05 2.99
CA ASP A 61 -19.00 4.30 4.41
C ASP A 61 -17.68 4.39 5.21
N ALA A 62 -17.39 5.58 5.71
CA ALA A 62 -16.24 5.87 6.55
C ALA A 62 -16.49 5.71 8.07
N THR A 63 -17.72 5.46 8.51
CA THR A 63 -18.09 5.45 9.94
C THR A 63 -17.30 4.43 10.76
N ARG A 64 -17.00 3.26 10.18
CA ARG A 64 -16.16 2.23 10.81
C ARG A 64 -14.71 2.67 11.09
N PHE A 65 -14.30 3.84 10.61
CA PHE A 65 -12.98 4.43 10.80
C PHE A 65 -13.05 5.76 11.59
N ASP A 66 -14.09 5.92 12.42
CA ASP A 66 -14.33 7.07 13.30
C ASP A 66 -14.60 8.39 12.55
N HIS A 67 -15.27 8.29 11.40
CA HIS A 67 -15.67 9.41 10.55
C HIS A 67 -17.18 9.55 10.45
N LYS A 68 -17.68 10.58 9.74
CA LYS A 68 -19.11 10.89 9.70
C LYS A 68 -19.87 9.98 8.74
N GLU A 69 -21.18 9.90 8.93
CA GLU A 69 -22.10 9.37 7.93
C GLU A 69 -22.02 10.21 6.64
N ASN A 70 -22.16 9.54 5.49
CA ASN A 70 -22.06 10.12 4.14
C ASN A 70 -20.65 10.56 3.70
N GLU A 71 -19.60 10.14 4.39
CA GLU A 71 -18.21 10.30 3.92
C GLU A 71 -17.71 8.99 3.29
N VAL A 72 -16.94 9.11 2.21
CA VAL A 72 -16.26 7.99 1.54
C VAL A 72 -14.91 7.77 2.20
N TYR A 73 -14.59 6.53 2.54
CA TYR A 73 -13.27 6.19 3.04
C TYR A 73 -12.31 5.87 1.90
N LEU A 74 -11.28 6.69 1.75
CA LEU A 74 -10.16 6.46 0.83
C LEU A 74 -9.06 5.70 1.56
N ALA A 75 -8.70 4.53 1.05
CA ALA A 75 -7.65 3.68 1.62
C ALA A 75 -6.54 3.41 0.59
N VAL A 76 -5.30 3.68 0.99
CA VAL A 76 -4.08 3.41 0.24
C VAL A 76 -3.32 2.29 0.92
N SER A 77 -3.21 1.17 0.24
CA SER A 77 -2.47 0.02 0.73
C SER A 77 -1.08 -0.05 0.09
N ALA A 78 -0.12 0.58 0.77
CA ALA A 78 1.29 0.60 0.41
C ALA A 78 1.96 -0.75 0.72
N ARG A 79 2.57 -1.36 -0.29
CA ARG A 79 3.04 -2.74 -0.22
C ARG A 79 4.26 -3.01 -1.09
N THR A 80 5.05 -3.98 -0.66
CA THR A 80 6.13 -4.55 -1.46
C THR A 80 5.58 -5.20 -2.74
N PRO A 81 6.30 -5.12 -3.88
CA PRO A 81 5.80 -5.52 -5.20
C PRO A 81 5.60 -7.03 -5.40
N TYR A 82 6.37 -7.86 -4.68
CA TYR A 82 6.41 -9.32 -4.90
C TYR A 82 5.62 -10.06 -3.82
N ASN A 83 5.87 -9.73 -2.55
CA ASN A 83 5.33 -10.47 -1.42
C ASN A 83 4.10 -9.81 -0.79
N ARG A 84 3.73 -8.58 -1.19
CA ARG A 84 2.62 -7.79 -0.63
C ARG A 84 2.73 -7.56 0.88
N TYR A 85 3.94 -7.59 1.44
CA TYR A 85 4.15 -7.10 2.79
C TYR A 85 3.89 -5.59 2.85
N PRO A 86 3.27 -5.08 3.94
CA PRO A 86 3.00 -3.67 4.09
C PRO A 86 4.30 -2.87 4.12
N LEU A 87 4.22 -1.61 3.69
CA LEU A 87 5.26 -0.60 3.90
C LEU A 87 4.82 0.33 5.06
N PRO A 88 5.06 -0.05 6.32
CA PRO A 88 4.66 0.73 7.48
C PRO A 88 5.62 1.90 7.73
N LEU A 89 5.22 2.76 8.68
CA LEU A 89 6.02 3.89 9.15
C LEU A 89 6.42 4.85 8.01
N MET A 90 5.56 5.00 7.02
CA MET A 90 5.60 6.10 6.06
C MET A 90 4.73 7.25 6.56
N SER A 91 5.03 8.45 6.08
CA SER A 91 4.08 9.56 6.11
C SER A 91 3.59 9.79 4.69
N LEU A 92 2.27 9.81 4.51
CA LEU A 92 1.63 10.06 3.23
C LEU A 92 0.67 11.23 3.35
N SER A 93 0.67 12.09 2.35
CA SER A 93 -0.37 13.07 2.09
C SER A 93 -1.02 12.80 0.74
N ALA A 94 -2.24 13.28 0.56
CA ALA A 94 -2.94 13.16 -0.70
C ALA A 94 -3.72 14.41 -1.03
N ILE A 95 -3.81 14.69 -2.33
CA ILE A 95 -4.67 15.71 -2.90
C ILE A 95 -5.62 15.02 -3.88
N GLN A 96 -6.93 15.12 -3.61
CA GLN A 96 -7.98 14.71 -4.54
C GLN A 96 -8.53 15.95 -5.24
N LYS A 97 -8.53 15.95 -6.57
CA LYS A 97 -9.08 17.04 -7.39
C LYS A 97 -10.17 16.56 -8.33
N ARG A 98 -11.24 17.35 -8.40
CA ARG A 98 -12.26 17.26 -9.45
C ARG A 98 -12.10 18.46 -10.37
N SER A 99 -11.56 18.23 -11.57
CA SER A 99 -11.14 19.32 -12.46
C SER A 99 -10.18 20.30 -11.77
N SER A 100 -10.65 21.48 -11.32
CA SER A 100 -9.87 22.47 -10.59
C SER A 100 -10.21 22.56 -9.09
N GLU A 101 -11.27 21.89 -8.64
CA GLU A 101 -11.71 21.90 -7.25
C GLU A 101 -10.90 20.89 -6.43
N ILE A 102 -10.47 21.29 -5.23
CA ILE A 102 -9.80 20.42 -4.26
C ILE A 102 -10.87 19.83 -3.34
N ILE A 103 -11.06 18.52 -3.42
CA ILE A 103 -12.01 17.76 -2.60
C ILE A 103 -11.35 17.33 -1.28
N TYR A 104 -10.05 17.01 -1.35
CA TYR A 104 -9.25 16.61 -0.20
C TYR A 104 -7.81 17.10 -0.38
N ASP A 105 -7.21 17.59 0.70
CA ASP A 105 -5.80 18.01 0.77
C ASP A 105 -5.34 17.89 2.23
N ASN A 106 -4.88 16.68 2.60
CA ASN A 106 -4.37 16.41 3.94
C ASN A 106 -3.58 15.09 4.00
N ILE A 107 -3.14 14.72 5.21
CA ILE A 107 -2.42 13.48 5.50
C ILE A 107 -3.33 12.24 5.55
N LEU A 108 -2.83 11.12 5.03
CA LEU A 108 -3.47 9.81 5.14
C LEU A 108 -2.99 9.11 6.43
N GLN A 109 -3.93 8.78 7.31
CA GLN A 109 -3.61 8.23 8.63
C GLN A 109 -3.31 6.73 8.54
N PRO A 110 -2.21 6.24 9.17
CA PRO A 110 -1.94 4.80 9.24
C PRO A 110 -2.99 4.10 10.11
N ARG A 111 -3.56 2.99 9.61
CA ARG A 111 -4.54 2.16 10.32
C ARG A 111 -4.33 0.68 10.04
N ILE A 112 -4.92 -0.14 10.90
CA ILE A 112 -5.03 -1.59 10.72
C ILE A 112 -6.51 -1.96 10.76
N ASP A 113 -6.94 -2.72 9.77
CA ASP A 113 -8.30 -3.24 9.67
C ASP A 113 -8.28 -4.74 9.32
N SER A 114 -9.31 -5.48 9.76
CA SER A 114 -9.42 -6.91 9.51
C SER A 114 -9.54 -7.28 8.02
N ASN A 115 -10.11 -6.39 7.20
CA ASN A 115 -10.34 -6.63 5.77
C ASN A 115 -9.35 -5.88 4.87
N LEU A 116 -8.91 -4.66 5.25
CA LEU A 116 -7.91 -3.91 4.48
C LEU A 116 -6.46 -4.27 4.84
N GLY A 117 -6.22 -4.81 6.04
CA GLY A 117 -4.87 -4.95 6.60
C GLY A 117 -4.29 -3.59 7.03
N TYR A 118 -2.95 -3.50 7.09
CA TYR A 118 -2.27 -2.22 7.30
C TYR A 118 -2.42 -1.33 6.05
N HIS A 119 -2.89 -0.10 6.24
CA HIS A 119 -3.14 0.87 5.18
C HIS A 119 -3.00 2.30 5.70
N TYR A 120 -3.01 3.26 4.79
CA TYR A 120 -3.13 4.69 5.09
C TYR A 120 -4.48 5.16 4.57
N GLY A 121 -5.25 5.90 5.35
CA GLY A 121 -6.58 6.31 4.90
C GLY A 121 -7.13 7.56 5.54
N ALA A 122 -8.15 8.10 4.88
CA ALA A 122 -8.84 9.31 5.25
C ALA A 122 -10.31 9.24 4.80
N ALA A 123 -11.18 9.99 5.47
CA ALA A 123 -12.50 10.30 4.95
C ALA A 123 -12.40 11.47 3.95
N VAL A 124 -13.11 11.34 2.84
CA VAL A 124 -13.32 12.39 1.84
C VAL A 124 -14.82 12.58 1.66
N SER A 125 -15.25 13.76 1.20
CA SER A 125 -16.68 14.04 1.00
C SER A 125 -17.31 13.12 -0.03
N ASP A 126 -16.61 12.86 -1.14
CA ASP A 126 -17.08 12.01 -2.23
C ASP A 126 -15.90 11.56 -3.13
N VAL A 127 -16.15 10.58 -4.00
CA VAL A 127 -15.21 10.18 -5.06
C VAL A 127 -15.99 9.94 -6.34
N GLU A 128 -15.68 10.72 -7.38
CA GLU A 128 -16.27 10.57 -8.71
C GLU A 128 -15.28 9.98 -9.71
N SER A 129 -15.82 9.35 -10.77
CA SER A 129 -14.97 8.83 -11.84
C SER A 129 -14.30 9.98 -12.59
N GLY A 130 -12.98 9.89 -12.74
CA GLY A 130 -12.17 10.92 -13.38
C GLY A 130 -11.55 11.93 -12.41
N ASP A 131 -11.92 11.89 -11.12
CA ASP A 131 -11.18 12.59 -10.07
C ASP A 131 -9.70 12.18 -10.12
N GLU A 132 -8.82 13.11 -9.80
CA GLU A 132 -7.38 12.90 -9.78
C GLU A 132 -6.91 12.82 -8.33
N LEU A 133 -6.25 11.72 -7.97
CA LEU A 133 -5.60 11.53 -6.68
C LEU A 133 -4.10 11.58 -6.85
N THR A 134 -3.46 12.62 -6.31
CA THR A 134 -2.01 12.67 -6.14
C THR A 134 -1.67 12.24 -4.72
N ILE A 135 -0.73 11.32 -4.57
CA ILE A 135 -0.23 10.82 -3.29
C ILE A 135 1.24 11.20 -3.19
N THR A 136 1.60 11.85 -2.10
CA THR A 136 2.96 12.30 -1.81
C THR A 136 3.53 11.50 -0.65
N ILE A 137 4.79 11.10 -0.78
CA ILE A 137 5.52 10.39 0.27
C ILE A 137 6.31 11.44 1.06
N ASP A 138 5.79 11.84 2.22
CA ASP A 138 6.41 12.85 3.09
C ASP A 138 7.54 12.26 3.93
N ALA A 139 7.48 10.95 4.22
CA ALA A 139 8.55 10.20 4.86
C ALA A 139 8.62 8.77 4.33
N LEU A 140 9.84 8.34 4.00
CA LEU A 140 10.14 7.00 3.47
C LEU A 140 9.87 5.89 4.49
N PRO A 141 9.52 4.68 4.04
CA PRO A 141 9.22 3.57 4.94
C PRO A 141 10.47 3.15 5.74
N GLN A 142 10.29 2.91 7.04
CA GLN A 142 11.34 2.40 7.92
C GLN A 142 11.34 0.86 8.00
N THR A 143 11.04 0.18 6.89
CA THR A 143 10.96 -1.29 6.88
C THR A 143 12.36 -1.90 6.83
N ALA A 144 12.57 -2.98 7.59
CA ALA A 144 13.79 -3.77 7.44
C ALA A 144 13.88 -4.31 6.00
N ARG A 145 14.91 -3.88 5.28
CA ARG A 145 15.21 -4.33 3.93
C ARG A 145 15.76 -5.76 4.03
N HIS A 146 14.90 -6.72 3.69
CA HIS A 146 15.22 -8.14 3.62
C HIS A 146 15.67 -8.49 2.20
N GLU A 147 16.12 -9.73 1.99
CA GLU A 147 16.66 -10.17 0.70
C GLU A 147 15.73 -9.84 -0.48
N GLY A 148 16.25 -9.08 -1.44
CA GLY A 148 15.51 -8.59 -2.62
C GLY A 148 14.99 -7.15 -2.53
N TYR A 149 15.18 -6.45 -1.40
CA TYR A 149 14.80 -5.04 -1.21
C TYR A 149 15.93 -4.16 -0.68
N GLU A 150 17.18 -4.63 -0.74
CA GLU A 150 18.38 -3.98 -0.19
C GLU A 150 18.58 -2.57 -0.75
N THR A 151 18.20 -2.37 -2.02
CA THR A 151 18.31 -1.08 -2.74
C THR A 151 16.95 -0.40 -2.97
N ALA A 152 15.87 -0.87 -2.34
CA ALA A 152 14.53 -0.35 -2.57
C ALA A 152 14.15 0.80 -1.61
N PHE A 153 13.17 1.60 -2.03
CA PHE A 153 12.52 2.66 -1.23
C PHE A 153 13.44 3.79 -0.76
N PHE A 154 14.51 4.09 -1.49
CA PHE A 154 15.39 5.24 -1.21
C PHE A 154 14.85 6.54 -1.81
N GLU A 155 14.22 6.45 -2.96
CA GLU A 155 13.60 7.58 -3.66
C GLU A 155 12.19 7.17 -4.04
N MET A 156 11.20 7.88 -3.51
CA MET A 156 9.79 7.62 -3.76
C MET A 156 9.13 8.93 -4.18
N PRO A 157 9.19 9.31 -5.47
CA PRO A 157 8.50 10.50 -5.95
C PRO A 157 6.98 10.38 -5.76
N GLU A 158 6.30 11.52 -5.75
CA GLU A 158 4.83 11.56 -5.76
C GLU A 158 4.26 10.82 -6.97
N MET A 159 3.01 10.39 -6.86
CA MET A 159 2.36 9.59 -7.86
C MET A 159 0.89 9.96 -7.98
N THR A 160 0.36 9.85 -9.20
CA THR A 160 -1.00 10.27 -9.52
C THR A 160 -1.79 9.13 -10.14
N LEU A 161 -3.07 9.02 -9.74
CA LEU A 161 -4.03 8.05 -10.24
C LEU A 161 -5.36 8.75 -10.58
N LYS A 162 -6.03 8.30 -11.65
CA LYS A 162 -7.43 8.64 -11.92
C LYS A 162 -8.36 7.67 -11.17
N LEU A 163 -9.33 8.19 -10.42
CA LEU A 163 -10.30 7.43 -9.60
C LEU A 163 -11.54 7.01 -10.38
#